data_AF-A0A964G6X0-F1
#
_entry.id   AF-A0A964G6X0-F1
#
_cell.length_a   1.000
_cell.length_b   1.000
_cell.length_c   1.000
_cell.angle_alpha   90.00
_cell.angle_beta   90.00
_cell.angle_gamma   90.00
#
_symmetry.space_group_name_H-M   'P 1'
#
loop_
_entity.id
_entity.type
_entity.pdbx_description
1 polymer ?
#
loop_
_entity_poly.entity_id
_entity_poly.type
_entity_poly.pdbx_seq_one_letter_code
_entity_poly.pdbx_strand_id
1 'polypeptide(L)'
;MKKWNQQYHDKFKAFALIHKVWDQKNLEISWKSVKSNKGSAGIDNITIEQFERNLSQNLAEIQRLLKEKRYEPRPVLRVLIPKDNGKMRKLGIPTVRDRVVQQALKNVLEPIFEEIFLPQSHGYRPNTDAHAAVRKGEAYLEKGYHWVVQISRDSLTMLTIKY
;
A
#
# COMPACT_ATOMS: atom_id res chain seq x y z
N MET A 1 -2.34 -28.52 -4.00
CA MET A 1 -2.82 -27.14 -4.21
C MET A 1 -4.30 -26.89 -3.86
N LYS A 2 -5.22 -27.87 -3.92
CA LYS A 2 -6.67 -27.63 -3.67
C LYS A 2 -7.09 -27.39 -2.20
N LYS A 3 -6.29 -27.73 -1.19
CA LYS A 3 -6.63 -27.54 0.24
C LYS A 3 -6.40 -26.12 0.78
N TRP A 4 -5.63 -25.28 0.07
CA TRP A 4 -5.22 -23.96 0.56
C TRP A 4 -6.33 -22.90 0.46
N ASN A 5 -7.25 -23.03 -0.49
CA ASN A 5 -8.27 -21.99 -0.76
C ASN A 5 -9.54 -22.09 0.09
N GLN A 6 -9.90 -23.26 0.61
CA GLN A 6 -11.20 -23.44 1.29
C GLN A 6 -11.24 -22.73 2.66
N GLN A 7 -10.16 -22.81 3.44
CA GLN A 7 -10.07 -22.24 4.80
C GLN A 7 -10.20 -20.71 4.82
N TYR A 8 -9.76 -20.04 3.76
CA TYR A 8 -9.85 -18.58 3.64
C TYR A 8 -11.11 -18.12 2.89
N HIS A 9 -11.75 -19.01 2.12
CA HIS A 9 -12.97 -18.69 1.38
C HIS A 9 -14.13 -18.33 2.30
N ASP A 10 -14.30 -19.10 3.38
CA ASP A 10 -15.36 -18.84 4.37
C ASP A 10 -15.05 -17.64 5.27
N LYS A 11 -13.76 -17.38 5.54
CA LYS A 11 -13.29 -16.22 6.34
C LYS A 11 -13.45 -14.89 5.60
N PHE A 12 -13.44 -14.88 4.26
CA PHE A 12 -13.39 -13.67 3.44
C PHE A 12 -14.48 -13.59 2.37
N LYS A 13 -15.76 -13.74 2.75
CA LYS A 13 -16.86 -13.35 1.86
C LYS A 13 -16.68 -11.87 1.46
N ALA A 14 -16.43 -11.60 0.17
CA ALA A 14 -16.15 -10.25 -0.33
C ALA A 14 -17.25 -9.23 -0.01
N PHE A 15 -18.52 -9.66 -0.01
CA PHE A 15 -19.66 -8.85 0.44
C PHE A 15 -19.56 -8.45 1.94
N ALA A 16 -18.92 -9.27 2.77
CA ALA A 16 -18.67 -8.99 4.18
C ALA A 16 -17.48 -8.04 4.41
N LEU A 17 -16.71 -7.68 3.38
CA LEU A 17 -15.56 -6.77 3.52
C LEU A 17 -15.81 -5.41 2.88
N ILE A 18 -16.48 -5.37 1.73
CA ILE A 18 -16.66 -4.12 1.00
C ILE A 18 -17.47 -3.08 1.80
N HIS A 19 -18.40 -3.52 2.65
CA HIS A 19 -19.15 -2.61 3.52
C HIS A 19 -18.28 -1.94 4.59
N LYS A 20 -17.18 -2.57 4.99
CA LYS A 20 -16.19 -1.98 5.91
C LYS A 20 -15.33 -0.93 5.21
N VAL A 21 -15.18 -1.02 3.89
CA VAL A 21 -14.41 -0.04 3.10
C VAL A 21 -15.14 1.29 3.05
N TRP A 22 -16.44 1.28 2.73
CA TRP A 22 -17.25 2.51 2.68
C TRP A 22 -17.85 2.93 4.02
N ASP A 23 -17.52 2.24 5.12
CA ASP A 23 -17.94 2.65 6.46
C ASP A 23 -17.47 4.08 6.76
N GLN A 24 -18.36 4.90 7.30
CA GLN A 24 -18.10 6.33 7.49
C GLN A 24 -16.88 6.56 8.39
N LYS A 25 -16.78 5.80 9.48
CA LYS A 25 -15.66 5.90 10.42
C LYS A 25 -14.34 5.47 9.76
N ASN A 26 -14.37 4.42 8.94
CA ASN A 26 -13.18 4.01 8.19
C ASN A 26 -12.74 5.08 7.16
N LEU A 27 -13.68 5.72 6.48
CA LEU A 27 -13.37 6.81 5.54
C LEU A 27 -12.75 8.03 6.26
N GLU A 28 -13.24 8.37 7.46
CA GLU A 28 -12.67 9.44 8.28
C GLU A 28 -11.26 9.11 8.79
N ILE A 29 -11.02 7.88 9.23
CA ILE A 29 -9.68 7.40 9.62
C ILE A 29 -8.75 7.46 8.40
N SER A 30 -9.23 7.00 7.25
CA SER A 30 -8.48 7.00 5.99
C SER A 30 -8.09 8.41 5.56
N TRP A 31 -9.03 9.35 5.67
CA TRP A 31 -8.76 10.77 5.44
C TRP A 31 -7.64 11.29 6.35
N LYS A 32 -7.70 11.01 7.66
CA LYS A 32 -6.65 11.46 8.60
C LYS A 32 -5.27 10.95 8.20
N SER A 33 -5.16 9.68 7.80
CA SER A 33 -3.91 9.10 7.29
C SER A 33 -3.44 9.75 5.98
N VAL A 34 -4.35 10.02 5.04
CA VAL A 34 -4.01 10.72 3.78
C VAL A 34 -3.52 12.15 4.07
N LYS A 35 -4.19 12.85 4.98
CA LYS A 35 -3.80 14.21 5.40
C LYS A 35 -2.42 14.21 6.05
N SER A 36 -2.13 13.26 6.96
CA SER A 36 -0.83 13.17 7.63
C SER A 36 0.31 12.85 6.66
N ASN A 37 0.04 12.02 5.64
CA ASN A 37 1.01 11.66 4.61
C ASN A 37 1.32 12.81 3.64
N LYS A 38 0.53 13.89 3.68
CA LYS A 38 0.64 15.05 2.78
C LYS A 38 0.61 14.59 1.30
N GLY A 39 1.23 15.38 0.43
CA GLY A 39 1.40 15.04 -0.99
C GLY A 39 0.61 15.95 -1.91
N SER A 40 1.09 16.05 -3.14
CA SER A 40 0.55 16.95 -4.15
C SER A 40 -0.86 16.55 -4.61
N ALA A 41 -1.52 17.50 -5.26
CA ALA A 41 -2.78 17.24 -5.96
C ALA A 41 -2.60 16.20 -7.07
N GLY A 42 -3.69 15.50 -7.40
CA GLY A 42 -3.73 14.58 -8.53
C GLY A 42 -4.04 15.32 -9.83
N ILE A 43 -4.54 14.58 -10.82
CA ILE A 43 -4.88 15.11 -12.15
C ILE A 43 -6.02 16.14 -12.12
N ASP A 44 -6.83 16.13 -11.05
CA ASP A 44 -7.95 17.05 -10.82
C ASP A 44 -7.51 18.37 -10.17
N ASN A 45 -6.22 18.53 -9.84
CA ASN A 45 -5.65 19.69 -9.16
C ASN A 45 -6.29 20.04 -7.80
N ILE A 46 -7.07 19.12 -7.20
CA ILE A 46 -7.63 19.31 -5.87
C ILE A 46 -6.55 19.01 -4.83
N THR A 47 -6.19 20.03 -4.03
CA THR A 47 -5.24 19.87 -2.93
C THR A 47 -5.89 19.24 -1.69
N ILE A 48 -5.07 18.83 -0.72
CA ILE A 48 -5.55 18.33 0.57
C ILE A 48 -6.38 19.40 1.29
N GLU A 49 -5.94 20.66 1.25
CA GLU A 49 -6.62 21.79 1.90
C GLU A 49 -7.98 22.07 1.24
N GLN A 50 -8.06 21.99 -0.09
CA GLN A 50 -9.32 22.16 -0.82
C GLN A 50 -10.29 21.00 -0.54
N PHE A 51 -9.78 19.77 -0.51
CA PHE A 51 -10.58 18.60 -0.14
C PHE A 51 -11.10 18.70 1.30
N GLU A 52 -10.30 19.23 2.23
CA GLU A 52 -10.66 19.41 3.63
C GLU A 52 -11.79 20.43 3.84
N ARG A 53 -11.82 21.52 3.06
CA ARG A 53 -12.85 22.57 3.18
C ARG A 53 -14.27 22.02 3.03
N ASN A 54 -14.45 20.97 2.22
CA ASN A 54 -15.72 20.29 2.00
C ASN A 54 -15.66 18.82 2.43
N LEU A 55 -14.93 18.52 3.52
CA LEU A 55 -14.62 17.16 3.93
C LEU A 55 -15.86 16.27 4.04
N SER A 56 -16.88 16.72 4.77
CA SER A 56 -18.09 15.93 5.02
C SER A 56 -18.82 15.58 3.72
N GLN A 57 -18.96 16.55 2.80
CA GLN A 57 -19.58 16.33 1.50
C GLN A 57 -18.75 15.37 0.64
N ASN A 58 -17.42 15.56 0.60
CA ASN A 58 -16.53 14.71 -0.16
C ASN A 58 -16.56 13.24 0.31
N LEU A 59 -16.53 13.01 1.64
CA LEU A 59 -16.61 11.66 2.20
C LEU A 59 -17.99 11.02 1.97
N ALA A 60 -19.07 11.80 2.11
CA ALA A 60 -20.42 11.32 1.84
C ALA A 60 -20.60 10.93 0.36
N GLU A 61 -20.04 11.70 -0.57
CA GLU A 61 -20.06 11.38 -2.00
C GLU A 61 -19.28 10.09 -2.31
N ILE A 62 -18.07 9.94 -1.75
CA ILE A 62 -17.27 8.72 -1.87
C ILE A 62 -18.08 7.52 -1.36
N GLN A 63 -18.64 7.62 -0.15
CA GLN A 63 -19.44 6.55 0.45
C GLN A 63 -20.61 6.16 -0.45
N ARG A 64 -21.39 7.16 -0.92
CA ARG A 64 -22.54 6.93 -1.79
C ARG A 64 -22.13 6.20 -3.06
N LEU A 65 -21.08 6.66 -3.73
CA LEU A 65 -20.61 6.07 -4.98
C LEU A 65 -20.06 4.65 -4.79
N LEU A 66 -19.39 4.38 -3.67
CA LEU A 66 -18.94 3.03 -3.32
C LEU A 66 -20.13 2.09 -3.04
N LYS A 67 -21.13 2.54 -2.27
CA LYS A 67 -22.37 1.77 -1.99
C LYS A 67 -23.14 1.45 -3.27
N GLU A 68 -23.27 2.43 -4.16
CA GLU A 68 -23.92 2.28 -5.47
C GLU A 68 -23.10 1.48 -6.49
N LYS A 69 -21.85 1.11 -6.16
CA LYS A 69 -20.89 0.49 -7.10
C LYS A 69 -20.63 1.34 -8.35
N ARG A 70 -20.68 2.66 -8.21
CA ARG A 70 -20.47 3.67 -9.27
C ARG A 70 -19.19 4.47 -9.05
N TYR A 71 -18.35 4.07 -8.11
CA TYR A 71 -17.07 4.71 -7.90
C TYR A 71 -16.11 4.34 -9.05
N GLU A 72 -15.70 5.34 -9.81
CA GLU A 72 -14.67 5.22 -10.85
C GLU A 72 -13.40 5.94 -10.40
N PRO A 73 -12.26 5.24 -10.25
CA PRO A 73 -10.99 5.87 -9.93
C PRO A 73 -10.54 6.81 -11.05
N ARG A 74 -9.91 7.93 -10.71
CA ARG A 74 -9.37 8.84 -11.71
C ARG A 74 -7.99 8.35 -12.20
N PRO A 75 -7.58 8.71 -13.43
CA PRO A 75 -6.22 8.49 -13.89
C PRO A 75 -5.19 9.13 -12.95
N VAL A 76 -4.07 8.44 -12.72
CA VAL A 76 -2.97 8.99 -11.91
C VAL A 76 -2.20 10.05 -12.69
N LEU A 77 -1.87 11.17 -12.04
CA LEU A 77 -1.00 12.19 -12.61
C LEU A 77 0.43 11.65 -12.71
N ARG A 78 1.04 11.73 -13.90
CA ARG A 78 2.42 11.28 -14.11
C ARG A 78 3.39 12.44 -13.90
N VAL A 79 4.32 12.27 -12.98
CA VAL A 79 5.39 13.24 -12.69
C VAL A 79 6.74 12.57 -12.86
N LEU A 80 7.71 13.28 -13.44
CA LEU A 80 9.10 12.83 -13.52
C LEU A 80 9.91 13.51 -12.41
N ILE A 81 10.58 12.69 -11.59
CA ILE A 81 11.45 13.16 -10.51
C ILE A 81 12.87 12.67 -10.79
N PRO A 82 13.90 13.54 -10.72
CA PRO A 82 15.28 13.12 -10.92
C PRO A 82 15.72 12.11 -9.84
N LYS A 83 16.56 11.16 -10.25
CA LYS A 83 17.36 10.32 -9.34
C LYS A 83 18.78 10.87 -9.26
N ASP A 84 19.49 10.51 -8.20
CA ASP A 84 20.89 10.88 -7.99
C ASP A 84 21.83 10.40 -9.11
N ASN A 85 21.45 9.35 -9.83
CA ASN A 85 22.21 8.78 -10.95
C ASN A 85 21.86 9.37 -12.32
N GLY A 86 21.20 10.53 -12.37
CA GLY A 86 20.82 11.23 -13.61
C GLY A 86 19.63 10.62 -14.37
N LYS A 87 19.09 9.47 -13.95
CA LYS A 87 17.88 8.88 -14.53
C LYS A 87 16.61 9.52 -13.93
N MET A 88 15.50 9.48 -14.66
CA MET A 88 14.20 9.95 -14.15
C MET A 88 13.38 8.81 -13.53
N ARG A 89 12.72 9.08 -12.39
CA ARG A 89 11.71 8.22 -11.78
C ARG A 89 10.32 8.71 -12.19
N LYS A 90 9.54 7.83 -12.82
CA LYS A 90 8.11 8.07 -13.08
C LYS A 90 7.34 7.85 -11.77
N LEU A 91 6.72 8.90 -11.25
CA LEU A 91 5.77 8.84 -10.13
C LEU A 91 4.33 8.92 -10.67
N GLY A 92 3.42 8.18 -10.06
CA GLY A 92 1.99 8.31 -10.26
C GLY A 92 1.36 8.91 -9.02
N ILE A 93 0.69 10.06 -9.14
CA ILE A 93 0.02 10.75 -8.04
C ILE A 93 -1.49 10.59 -8.23
N PRO A 94 -2.17 9.75 -7.43
CA PRO A 94 -3.63 9.65 -7.44
C PRO A 94 -4.27 10.93 -6.90
N THR A 95 -5.54 11.15 -7.22
CA THR A 95 -6.34 12.23 -6.62
C THR A 95 -6.48 12.03 -5.11
N VAL A 96 -6.73 13.10 -4.35
CA VAL A 96 -6.94 13.00 -2.89
C VAL A 96 -8.06 12.01 -2.57
N ARG A 97 -9.16 12.08 -3.34
CA ARG A 97 -10.30 11.18 -3.25
C ARG A 97 -9.89 9.71 -3.42
N ASP A 98 -9.11 9.41 -4.47
CA ASP A 98 -8.62 8.05 -4.72
C ASP A 98 -7.68 7.56 -3.62
N ARG A 99 -6.83 8.43 -3.07
CA ARG A 99 -5.97 8.10 -1.93
C ARG A 99 -6.80 7.72 -0.69
N VAL A 100 -7.91 8.41 -0.43
CA VAL A 100 -8.82 8.07 0.68
C VAL A 100 -9.43 6.68 0.47
N VAL A 101 -9.90 6.37 -0.74
CA VAL A 101 -10.47 5.03 -1.04
C VAL A 101 -9.41 3.93 -0.96
N GLN A 102 -8.21 4.16 -1.50
CA GLN A 102 -7.10 3.21 -1.41
C GLN A 102 -6.67 2.97 0.04
N GLN A 103 -6.64 4.02 0.86
CA GLN A 103 -6.34 3.89 2.29
C GLN A 103 -7.46 3.14 3.03
N ALA A 104 -8.74 3.38 2.69
CA ALA A 104 -9.86 2.65 3.28
C ALA A 104 -9.82 1.16 2.93
N LEU A 105 -9.44 0.82 1.70
CA LEU A 105 -9.15 -0.55 1.29
C LEU A 105 -7.98 -1.14 2.09
N LYS A 106 -6.88 -0.40 2.23
CA LYS A 106 -5.70 -0.82 3.01
C LYS A 106 -6.08 -1.14 4.45
N ASN A 107 -6.86 -0.30 5.13
CA ASN A 107 -7.27 -0.51 6.51
C ASN A 107 -8.04 -1.81 6.72
N VAL A 108 -8.82 -2.25 5.71
CA VAL A 108 -9.60 -3.49 5.77
C VAL A 108 -8.74 -4.71 5.43
N LEU A 109 -7.85 -4.57 4.44
CA LEU A 109 -7.07 -5.68 3.90
C LEU A 109 -5.76 -5.94 4.65
N GLU A 110 -5.10 -4.91 5.16
CA GLU A 110 -3.78 -5.03 5.81
C GLU A 110 -3.80 -6.00 7.00
N PRO A 111 -4.75 -5.93 7.96
CA PRO A 111 -4.79 -6.88 9.08
C PRO A 111 -4.97 -8.33 8.62
N ILE A 112 -5.65 -8.55 7.50
CA ILE A 112 -5.88 -9.87 6.93
C ILE A 112 -4.58 -10.44 6.34
N PHE A 113 -3.85 -9.63 5.58
CA PHE A 113 -2.61 -10.07 4.95
C PHE A 113 -1.44 -10.17 5.94
N GLU A 114 -1.43 -9.36 6.99
CA GLU A 114 -0.44 -9.45 8.06
C GLU A 114 -0.44 -10.81 8.77
N GLU A 115 -1.58 -11.50 8.87
CA GLU A 115 -1.67 -12.88 9.39
C GLU A 115 -1.01 -13.92 8.46
N ILE A 116 -0.82 -13.59 7.18
CA ILE A 116 -0.40 -14.53 6.13
C ILE A 116 1.06 -14.28 5.72
N PHE A 117 1.54 -13.04 5.84
CA PHE A 117 2.89 -12.70 5.42
C PHE A 117 3.97 -13.44 6.21
N LEU A 118 5.00 -13.87 5.49
CA LEU A 118 6.16 -14.51 6.10
C LEU A 118 6.94 -13.53 6.99
N PRO A 119 7.56 -14.00 8.10
CA PRO A 119 8.41 -13.17 8.96
C PRO A 119 9.66 -12.60 8.27
N GLN A 120 10.00 -13.05 7.06
CA GLN A 120 11.10 -12.58 6.22
C GLN A 120 10.68 -11.47 5.25
N SER A 121 9.38 -11.18 5.15
CA SER A 121 8.87 -10.08 4.33
C SER A 121 8.90 -8.78 5.13
N HIS A 122 9.66 -7.79 4.68
CA HIS A 122 9.87 -6.53 5.40
C HIS A 122 9.37 -5.29 4.64
N GLY A 123 9.08 -5.41 3.34
CA GLY A 123 8.70 -4.26 2.51
C GLY A 123 7.26 -3.80 2.77
N TYR A 124 7.07 -2.51 3.01
CA TYR A 124 5.76 -1.84 3.10
C TYR A 124 4.79 -2.42 4.14
N ARG A 125 5.31 -3.02 5.20
CA ARG A 125 4.52 -3.62 6.28
C ARG A 125 4.62 -2.82 7.57
N PRO A 126 3.57 -2.80 8.42
CA PRO A 126 3.65 -2.20 9.73
C PRO A 126 4.67 -2.94 10.62
N ASN A 127 5.25 -2.23 11.59
CA ASN A 127 6.14 -2.79 12.62
C ASN A 127 7.40 -3.50 12.10
N THR A 128 7.82 -3.20 10.88
CA THR A 128 9.09 -3.68 10.31
C THR A 128 9.66 -2.63 9.37
N ASP A 129 10.95 -2.73 9.05
CA ASP A 129 11.67 -1.77 8.24
C ASP A 129 12.83 -2.42 7.48
N ALA A 130 13.54 -1.63 6.66
CA ALA A 130 14.70 -2.10 5.93
C ALA A 130 15.84 -2.58 6.84
N HIS A 131 16.00 -1.98 8.02
CA HIS A 131 17.03 -2.38 8.98
C HIS A 131 16.74 -3.74 9.62
N ALA A 132 15.48 -4.09 9.84
CA ALA A 132 15.06 -5.41 10.29
C ALA A 132 15.44 -6.50 9.28
N ALA A 133 15.33 -6.21 7.98
CA ALA A 133 15.80 -7.09 6.93
C ALA A 133 17.32 -7.27 6.95
N VAL A 134 18.08 -6.17 7.13
CA VAL A 134 19.55 -6.19 7.24
C VAL A 134 20.01 -7.02 8.43
N ARG A 135 19.48 -6.77 9.63
CA ARG A 135 19.80 -7.55 10.85
C ARG A 135 19.56 -9.04 10.67
N LYS A 136 18.51 -9.41 9.94
CA LYS A 136 18.21 -10.81 9.64
C LYS A 136 19.25 -11.41 8.69
N GLY A 137 19.74 -10.63 7.72
CA GLY A 137 20.88 -10.98 6.87
C GLY A 137 22.16 -11.21 7.67
N GLU A 138 22.50 -10.29 8.57
CA GLU A 138 23.66 -10.40 9.47
C GLU A 138 23.59 -11.69 10.32
N ALA A 139 22.43 -12.00 10.89
CA ALA A 139 22.22 -13.23 11.64
C ALA A 139 22.38 -14.52 10.81
N TYR A 140 22.21 -14.47 9.47
CA TYR A 140 22.55 -15.60 8.60
C TYR A 140 24.06 -15.70 8.37
N LEU A 141 24.76 -14.57 8.25
CA LEU A 141 26.21 -14.56 8.11
C LEU A 141 26.90 -15.15 9.35
N GLU A 142 26.46 -14.77 10.55
CA GLU A 142 26.95 -15.33 11.82
C GLU A 142 26.74 -16.85 11.92
N LYS A 143 25.75 -17.40 11.20
CA LYS A 143 25.47 -18.84 11.13
C LYS A 143 26.27 -19.57 10.04
N GLY A 144 27.15 -18.87 9.33
CA GLY A 144 28.02 -19.45 8.31
C GLY A 144 27.47 -19.40 6.87
N TYR A 145 26.36 -18.70 6.62
CA TYR A 145 25.80 -18.55 5.27
C TYR A 145 26.45 -17.37 4.54
N HIS A 146 27.59 -17.62 3.89
CA HIS A 146 28.42 -16.58 3.25
C HIS A 146 28.10 -16.31 1.77
N TRP A 147 27.14 -17.04 1.20
CA TRP A 147 26.72 -16.90 -0.19
C TRP A 147 25.34 -16.27 -0.27
N VAL A 148 25.21 -15.21 -1.05
CA VAL A 148 23.95 -14.50 -1.27
C VAL A 148 23.49 -14.70 -2.70
N VAL A 149 22.26 -15.18 -2.85
CA VAL A 149 21.57 -15.21 -4.13
C VAL A 149 20.71 -13.95 -4.23
N GLN A 150 21.11 -13.01 -5.08
CA GLN A 150 20.36 -11.81 -5.37
C GLN A 150 19.41 -12.07 -6.54
N ILE A 151 18.11 -12.03 -6.26
CA ILE A 151 17.06 -12.17 -7.28
C ILE A 151 16.34 -10.83 -7.42
N SER A 152 16.20 -10.36 -8.65
CA SER A 152 15.35 -9.23 -9.00
C SER A 152 14.35 -9.64 -10.07
N ARG A 153 13.35 -8.79 -10.34
CA ARG A 153 12.36 -9.05 -11.39
C ARG A 153 13.01 -9.28 -12.77
N ASP A 154 14.14 -8.62 -13.01
CA ASP A 154 14.77 -8.54 -14.33
C ASP A 154 16.14 -9.27 -14.38
N SER A 155 16.61 -9.84 -13.26
CA SER A 155 17.93 -10.49 -13.18
C SER A 155 18.08 -11.46 -12.00
N LEU A 156 19.02 -12.40 -12.14
CA LEU A 156 19.47 -13.31 -11.08
C LEU A 156 21.01 -13.28 -11.02
N THR A 157 21.57 -12.98 -9.85
CA THR A 157 23.02 -12.89 -9.65
C THR A 157 23.42 -13.56 -8.33
N MET A 158 24.50 -14.33 -8.33
CA MET A 158 25.09 -14.89 -7.11
C MET A 158 26.29 -14.04 -6.69
N LEU A 159 26.33 -13.64 -5.43
CA LEU A 159 27.41 -12.84 -4.84
C LEU A 159 27.99 -13.58 -3.64
N THR A 160 29.31 -13.59 -3.52
CA THR A 160 30.01 -14.03 -2.31
C THR A 160 30.23 -12.83 -1.40
N ILE A 161 29.84 -12.93 -0.13
CA ILE A 161 30.25 -11.93 0.86
C ILE A 161 31.68 -12.28 1.26
N LYS A 162 32.65 -11.53 0.72
CA LYS A 162 34.04 -11.60 1.16
C LYS A 162 34.21 -10.69 2.37
N TYR A 163 34.64 -11.28 3.49
CA TYR A 163 35.18 -10.56 4.64
C TYR A 163 36.66 -10.27 4.41
#